data_AF-A0AAV4HAW6-F1
#
_entry.id   AF-A0AAV4HAW6-F1
#
_cell.length_a   1.000
_cell.length_b   1.000
_cell.length_c   1.000
_cell.angle_alpha   90.00
_cell.angle_beta   90.00
_cell.angle_gamma   90.00
#
_symmetry.space_group_name_H-M   'P 1'
#
loop_
_entity.id
_entity.type
_entity.pdbx_description
1 polymer ?
#
loop_
_entity_poly.entity_id
_entity_poly.type
_entity_poly.pdbx_seq_one_letter_code
_entity_poly.pdbx_strand_id
1 'polypeptide(L)'
;MDNNSCAKGSRLFVRRQSGTRLEPLHIPPLDTSEPVRYVNQSLCYENWHHIQKNFKDVEEEGQELFQNFLKDQIEREPAIIVEDLVFERLSGYSNDLWAEDGLALQLKADAFKTTRQREDIRASSAAVDLSMTHEQFKAHLNRFYFKDRAKLRGILGLFYLCSDITIRALKESLELFEKYLMWSLQFIKTSVSLWVHQQGGWSLVLKTPVHPIIKVCLWIAMSAVALFTLVRLNKWKSSTV
;
A
#
# COMPACT_ATOMS: atom_id res chain seq x y z
N MET A 1 -44.52 38.26 12.90
CA MET A 1 -45.90 37.73 12.96
C MET A 1 -45.83 36.28 12.56
N ASP A 2 -46.42 35.44 13.40
CA ASP A 2 -46.85 34.05 13.21
C ASP A 2 -45.72 33.00 13.13
N ASN A 3 -45.26 32.39 14.24
CA ASN A 3 -45.90 31.52 15.24
C ASN A 3 -46.51 30.21 14.72
N ASN A 4 -46.15 29.15 15.47
CA ASN A 4 -46.86 27.88 15.70
C ASN A 4 -46.73 26.79 14.64
N SER A 5 -46.74 25.50 14.97
CA SER A 5 -46.69 24.70 16.22
C SER A 5 -47.01 23.27 15.78
N CYS A 6 -46.42 22.24 16.39
CA CYS A 6 -47.07 20.96 16.74
C CYS A 6 -45.99 19.94 17.15
N ALA A 7 -45.87 19.57 18.44
CA ALA A 7 -46.68 18.53 19.11
C ALA A 7 -46.21 17.11 18.72
N LYS A 8 -46.14 16.09 19.59
CA LYS A 8 -46.57 15.88 20.97
C LYS A 8 -46.06 14.49 21.39
N GLY A 9 -45.73 14.34 22.68
CA GLY A 9 -46.04 13.15 23.50
C GLY A 9 -45.26 11.86 23.24
N SER A 10 -45.17 10.91 24.17
CA SER A 10 -45.62 10.83 25.55
C SER A 10 -44.86 9.71 26.24
N ARG A 11 -44.82 9.81 27.57
CA ARG A 11 -44.43 8.82 28.59
C ARG A 11 -44.83 7.38 28.25
N LEU A 12 -44.09 6.38 28.78
CA LEU A 12 -44.58 5.53 29.88
C LEU A 12 -43.53 4.51 30.39
N PHE A 13 -43.63 4.29 31.70
CA PHE A 13 -42.94 3.35 32.60
C PHE A 13 -43.17 1.87 32.24
N VAL A 14 -42.29 0.95 32.72
CA VAL A 14 -42.55 -0.36 33.38
C VAL A 14 -41.18 -1.05 33.63
N ARG A 15 -40.63 -1.06 34.86
CA ARG A 15 -40.63 -2.13 35.91
C ARG A 15 -40.03 -3.49 35.50
N ARG A 16 -38.93 -3.91 36.15
CA ARG A 16 -38.88 -5.14 36.99
C ARG A 16 -37.54 -5.35 37.72
N GLN A 17 -37.67 -5.49 39.03
CA GLN A 17 -36.74 -6.20 39.90
C GLN A 17 -36.83 -7.70 39.61
N SER A 18 -35.70 -8.40 39.62
CA SER A 18 -35.65 -9.83 39.84
C SER A 18 -34.31 -10.16 40.48
N GLY A 19 -34.37 -10.44 41.78
CA GLY A 19 -33.25 -10.96 42.55
C GLY A 19 -32.90 -12.36 42.05
N THR A 20 -31.64 -12.55 41.72
CA THR A 20 -31.00 -13.87 41.74
C THR A 20 -29.63 -13.68 42.37
N ARG A 21 -29.44 -14.39 43.48
CA ARG A 21 -28.21 -14.45 44.26
C ARG A 21 -27.20 -15.23 43.41
N LEU A 22 -26.26 -14.55 42.77
CA LEU A 22 -25.19 -15.19 42.00
C LEU A 22 -24.13 -15.71 42.97
N GLU A 23 -23.75 -16.98 42.82
CA GLU A 23 -22.68 -17.58 43.60
C GLU A 23 -21.33 -16.88 43.33
N PRO A 24 -20.42 -16.85 44.34
CA PRO A 24 -19.13 -16.19 44.19
C PRO A 24 -18.30 -16.84 43.08
N LEU A 25 -17.81 -16.02 42.16
CA LEU A 25 -16.96 -16.45 41.05
C LEU A 25 -15.61 -16.93 41.61
N HIS A 26 -15.34 -18.24 41.49
CA HIS A 26 -14.06 -18.83 41.85
C HIS A 26 -13.03 -18.50 40.75
N ILE A 27 -12.23 -17.45 40.97
CA ILE A 27 -11.12 -17.08 40.08
C ILE A 27 -9.94 -18.01 40.42
N PRO A 28 -9.48 -18.87 39.50
CA PRO A 28 -8.27 -19.67 39.75
C PRO A 28 -7.07 -18.72 39.93
N PRO A 29 -6.13 -19.05 40.84
CA PRO A 29 -4.96 -18.22 41.08
C PRO A 29 -4.19 -18.03 39.77
N LEU A 30 -3.90 -16.76 39.47
CA LEU A 30 -3.11 -16.34 38.33
C LEU A 30 -1.71 -16.93 38.52
N ASP A 31 -1.34 -17.91 37.69
CA ASP A 31 0.01 -18.46 37.68
C ASP A 31 0.96 -17.38 37.13
N THR A 32 1.60 -16.65 38.05
CA THR A 32 2.54 -15.58 37.76
C THR A 32 3.94 -16.10 37.42
N SER A 33 4.10 -17.39 37.13
CA SER A 33 5.39 -17.96 36.71
C SER A 33 5.73 -17.69 35.24
N GLU A 34 4.76 -17.28 34.41
CA GLU A 34 5.05 -16.86 33.04
C GLU A 34 5.56 -15.40 33.00
N PRO A 35 6.74 -15.14 32.41
CA PRO A 35 7.26 -13.79 32.28
C PRO A 35 6.32 -12.95 31.43
N VAL A 36 6.04 -11.73 31.90
CA VAL A 36 5.26 -10.72 31.17
C VAL A 36 5.86 -10.58 29.78
N ARG A 37 5.14 -11.06 28.75
CA ARG A 37 5.47 -10.77 27.36
C ARG A 37 5.19 -9.30 27.11
N TYR A 38 6.22 -8.49 27.22
CA TYR A 38 6.19 -7.12 26.73
C TYR A 38 5.90 -7.17 25.24
N VAL A 39 4.72 -6.67 24.84
CA VAL A 39 4.49 -6.30 23.44
C VAL A 39 5.53 -5.23 23.13
N ASN A 40 6.42 -5.52 22.18
CA ASN A 40 7.55 -4.68 21.87
C ASN A 40 7.07 -3.27 21.49
N GLN A 41 7.48 -2.29 22.28
CA GLN A 41 7.13 -0.87 22.12
C GLN A 41 7.77 -0.26 20.85
N SER A 42 8.63 -1.02 20.14
CA SER A 42 9.19 -0.66 18.83
C SER A 42 8.13 -0.50 17.73
N LEU A 43 7.01 -1.24 17.79
CA LEU A 43 5.92 -1.15 16.80
C LEU A 43 5.18 0.19 16.81
N CYS A 44 5.34 1.01 17.86
CA CYS A 44 4.73 2.34 17.94
C CYS A 44 5.71 3.48 17.62
N TYR A 45 7.02 3.21 17.58
CA TYR A 45 8.08 4.22 17.34
C TYR A 45 8.58 4.25 15.88
N GLU A 46 8.30 3.21 15.08
CA GLU A 46 8.65 3.18 13.65
C GLU A 46 7.92 4.25 12.81
N ASN A 47 6.90 4.90 13.36
CA ASN A 47 6.09 5.87 12.62
C ASN A 47 6.73 7.28 12.48
N TRP A 48 7.83 7.57 13.20
CA TRP A 48 8.47 8.89 13.20
C TRP A 48 9.73 9.02 12.33
N HIS A 49 10.31 7.91 11.86
CA HIS A 49 11.42 7.96 10.89
C HIS A 49 10.97 8.31 9.46
N HIS A 50 9.66 8.44 9.22
CA HIS A 50 9.06 8.82 7.93
C HIS A 50 9.22 10.30 7.54
N ILE A 51 9.85 11.16 8.37
CA ILE A 51 9.71 12.62 8.18
C ILE A 51 10.64 13.24 7.13
N GLN A 52 11.69 12.55 6.66
CA GLN A 52 12.41 13.00 5.44
C GLN A 52 13.31 11.88 4.90
N LYS A 53 12.73 10.99 4.08
CA LYS A 53 13.55 10.03 3.32
C LYS A 53 14.46 10.83 2.39
N ASN A 54 15.77 10.56 2.42
CA ASN A 54 16.70 11.26 1.54
C ASN A 54 16.27 11.02 0.09
N PHE A 55 16.35 12.05 -0.76
CA PHE A 55 16.01 11.90 -2.17
C PHE A 55 16.78 10.74 -2.81
N LYS A 56 18.04 10.56 -2.43
CA LYS A 56 18.89 9.44 -2.85
C LYS A 56 18.30 8.07 -2.48
N ASP A 57 17.76 7.94 -1.27
CA ASP A 57 17.14 6.67 -0.84
C ASP A 57 15.89 6.36 -1.68
N VAL A 58 15.11 7.39 -2.05
CA VAL A 58 13.94 7.22 -2.93
C VAL A 58 14.35 6.80 -4.34
N GLU A 59 15.48 7.32 -4.83
CA GLU A 59 16.06 6.91 -6.11
C GLU A 59 16.47 5.44 -6.11
N GLU A 60 17.27 5.03 -5.11
CA GLU A 60 17.79 3.67 -4.98
C GLU A 60 16.66 2.65 -4.78
N GLU A 61 15.72 2.95 -3.89
CA GLU A 61 14.52 2.16 -3.67
C GLU A 61 13.71 1.99 -4.96
N GLY A 62 13.52 3.06 -5.73
CA GLY A 62 12.77 3.01 -6.98
C GLY A 62 13.42 2.10 -8.03
N GLN A 63 14.76 2.10 -8.09
CA GLN A 63 15.52 1.23 -8.99
C GLN A 63 15.38 -0.24 -8.58
N GLU A 64 15.57 -0.56 -7.30
CA GLU A 64 15.44 -1.93 -6.81
C GLU A 64 14.01 -2.47 -6.93
N LEU A 65 13.00 -1.64 -6.63
CA LEU A 65 11.59 -2.00 -6.85
C LEU A 65 11.34 -2.40 -8.31
N PHE A 66 11.88 -1.65 -9.27
CA PHE A 66 11.71 -1.97 -10.69
C PHE A 66 12.50 -3.20 -11.13
N GLN A 67 13.75 -3.36 -10.69
CA GLN A 67 14.57 -4.52 -11.04
C GLN A 67 13.93 -5.82 -10.54
N ASN A 68 13.47 -5.84 -9.29
CA ASN A 68 12.78 -7.01 -8.73
C ASN A 68 11.43 -7.23 -9.43
N PHE A 69 10.69 -6.17 -9.75
CA PHE A 69 9.46 -6.30 -10.53
C PHE A 69 9.70 -6.90 -11.92
N LEU A 70 10.77 -6.47 -12.61
CA LEU A 70 11.16 -6.98 -13.92
C LEU A 70 11.62 -8.44 -13.84
N LYS A 71 12.41 -8.79 -12.81
CA LYS A 71 12.82 -10.17 -12.53
C LYS A 71 11.61 -11.09 -12.43
N ASP A 72 10.64 -10.69 -11.60
CA ASP A 72 9.36 -11.39 -11.46
C ASP A 72 8.60 -11.54 -12.78
N GLN A 73 8.60 -10.52 -13.64
CA GLN A 73 7.92 -10.61 -14.94
C GLN A 73 8.65 -11.56 -15.90
N ILE A 74 9.99 -11.59 -15.88
CA ILE A 74 10.81 -12.49 -16.69
C ILE A 74 10.59 -13.94 -16.26
N GLU A 75 10.62 -14.23 -14.95
CA GLU A 75 10.41 -15.57 -14.40
C GLU A 75 9.02 -16.14 -14.74
N ARG A 76 8.02 -15.27 -14.88
CA ARG A 76 6.66 -15.66 -15.25
C ARG A 76 6.46 -15.88 -16.75
N GLU A 77 7.47 -15.59 -17.58
CA GLU A 77 7.38 -15.74 -19.04
C GLU A 77 8.00 -17.08 -19.48
N PRO A 78 7.19 -18.12 -19.74
CA PRO A 78 7.70 -19.49 -19.97
C PRO A 78 8.48 -19.65 -21.29
N ALA A 79 8.44 -18.64 -22.16
CA ALA A 79 9.03 -18.68 -23.50
C ALA A 79 10.48 -18.19 -23.55
N ILE A 80 11.04 -17.67 -22.46
CA ILE A 80 12.40 -17.13 -22.42
C ILE A 80 13.29 -18.11 -21.65
N ILE A 81 14.29 -18.67 -22.33
CA ILE A 81 15.41 -19.34 -21.66
C ILE A 81 16.33 -18.21 -21.18
N VAL A 82 16.27 -17.92 -19.88
CA VAL A 82 17.01 -16.82 -19.30
C VAL A 82 18.41 -17.32 -18.94
N GLU A 83 19.44 -16.70 -19.51
CA GLU A 83 20.82 -16.93 -19.10
C GLU A 83 21.04 -16.36 -17.68
N ASP A 84 21.84 -17.05 -16.86
CA ASP A 84 22.16 -16.62 -15.49
C ASP A 84 22.67 -15.16 -15.43
N LEU A 85 23.37 -14.72 -16.48
CA LEU A 85 23.86 -13.34 -16.66
C LEU A 85 22.76 -12.27 -16.61
N VAL A 86 21.52 -12.60 -16.98
CA VAL A 86 20.39 -11.67 -16.91
C VAL A 86 20.00 -11.45 -15.45
N PHE A 87 19.95 -12.52 -14.64
CA PHE A 87 19.59 -12.43 -13.24
C PHE A 87 20.71 -11.82 -12.38
N GLU A 88 21.98 -12.02 -12.74
CA GLU A 88 23.10 -11.33 -12.09
C GLU A 88 23.00 -9.80 -12.19
N ARG A 89 22.33 -9.28 -13.24
CA ARG A 89 22.11 -7.83 -13.43
C ARG A 89 20.89 -7.29 -12.69
N LEU A 90 20.01 -8.18 -12.21
CA LEU A 90 18.82 -7.81 -11.45
C LEU A 90 19.11 -8.05 -9.97
N SER A 91 19.48 -6.98 -9.27
CA SER A 91 19.75 -7.02 -7.83
C SER A 91 18.47 -7.27 -7.03
N GLY A 92 18.61 -8.04 -5.95
CA GLY A 92 17.58 -8.17 -4.91
C GLY A 92 17.44 -6.89 -4.09
N TYR A 93 16.63 -6.95 -3.04
CA TYR A 93 16.49 -5.82 -2.11
C TYR A 93 17.71 -5.69 -1.20
N SER A 94 18.28 -4.50 -1.09
CA SER A 94 19.35 -4.17 -0.15
C SER A 94 18.84 -3.84 1.25
N ASN A 95 17.53 -3.61 1.39
CA ASN A 95 16.87 -3.17 2.62
C ASN A 95 15.54 -3.91 2.82
N ASP A 96 15.32 -4.42 4.04
CA ASP A 96 14.08 -5.13 4.42
C ASP A 96 12.82 -4.27 4.22
N LEU A 97 12.89 -2.97 4.50
CA LEU A 97 11.76 -2.05 4.29
C LEU A 97 11.41 -1.90 2.81
N TRP A 98 12.41 -1.94 1.92
CA TRP A 98 12.18 -1.86 0.48
C TRP A 98 11.61 -3.19 -0.05
N ALA A 99 11.95 -4.31 0.59
CA ALA A 99 11.32 -5.59 0.31
C ALA A 99 9.83 -5.60 0.67
N GLU A 100 9.44 -4.99 1.79
CA GLU A 100 8.01 -4.83 2.16
C GLU A 100 7.25 -3.97 1.13
N ASP A 101 7.83 -2.84 0.74
CA ASP A 101 7.27 -1.99 -0.31
C ASP A 101 7.22 -2.72 -1.66
N GLY A 102 8.23 -3.55 -1.95
CA GLY A 102 8.28 -4.47 -3.09
C GLY A 102 7.12 -5.45 -3.13
N LEU A 103 6.83 -6.10 -2.00
CA LEU A 103 5.68 -7.00 -1.86
C LEU A 103 4.35 -6.24 -2.06
N ALA A 104 4.23 -5.05 -1.48
CA ALA A 104 3.04 -4.21 -1.64
C ALA A 104 2.84 -3.78 -3.11
N LEU A 105 3.92 -3.46 -3.82
CA LEU A 105 3.93 -3.19 -5.24
C LEU A 105 3.45 -4.41 -6.04
N GLN A 106 4.01 -5.59 -5.79
CA GLN A 106 3.64 -6.83 -6.48
C GLN A 106 2.15 -7.15 -6.32
N LEU A 107 1.61 -7.07 -5.10
CA LEU A 107 0.19 -7.31 -4.82
C LEU A 107 -0.71 -6.41 -5.67
N LYS A 108 -0.39 -5.12 -5.74
CA LYS A 108 -1.15 -4.16 -6.55
C LYS A 108 -0.95 -4.36 -8.03
N ALA A 109 0.27 -4.73 -8.43
CA ALA A 109 0.58 -4.99 -9.82
C ALA A 109 -0.22 -6.20 -10.29
N ASP A 110 -0.34 -7.26 -9.50
CA ASP A 110 -1.16 -8.44 -9.81
C ASP A 110 -2.66 -8.07 -9.92
N ALA A 111 -3.18 -7.23 -9.02
CA ALA A 111 -4.54 -6.69 -9.15
C ALA A 111 -4.70 -5.81 -10.41
N PHE A 112 -3.66 -5.09 -10.81
CA PHE A 112 -3.66 -4.26 -12.01
C PHE A 112 -3.65 -5.09 -13.29
N LYS A 113 -3.11 -6.32 -13.27
CA LYS A 113 -3.03 -7.20 -14.46
C LYS A 113 -4.38 -7.46 -15.11
N THR A 114 -5.45 -7.51 -14.31
CA THR A 114 -6.81 -7.81 -14.78
C THR A 114 -7.59 -6.58 -15.24
N THR A 115 -6.94 -5.41 -15.29
CA THR A 115 -7.61 -4.15 -15.67
C THR A 115 -7.47 -3.87 -17.16
N ARG A 116 -8.47 -3.19 -17.75
CA ARG A 116 -8.41 -2.71 -19.14
C ARG A 116 -7.19 -1.83 -19.42
N GLN A 117 -6.78 -1.02 -18.43
CA GLN A 117 -5.59 -0.18 -18.55
C GLN A 117 -4.32 -1.01 -18.81
N ARG A 118 -4.21 -2.21 -18.23
CA ARG A 118 -3.09 -3.12 -18.51
C ARG A 118 -3.07 -3.60 -19.96
N GLU A 119 -4.24 -3.86 -20.54
CA GLU A 119 -4.37 -4.28 -21.95
C GLU A 119 -3.92 -3.15 -22.88
N ASP A 120 -4.35 -1.91 -22.61
CA ASP A 120 -3.92 -0.73 -23.36
C ASP A 120 -2.40 -0.54 -23.30
N ILE A 121 -1.79 -0.77 -22.13
CA ILE A 121 -0.33 -0.72 -21.95
C ILE A 121 0.35 -1.84 -22.74
N ARG A 122 -0.20 -3.05 -22.75
CA ARG A 122 0.35 -4.18 -23.51
C ARG A 122 0.32 -3.91 -25.02
N ALA A 123 -0.80 -3.38 -25.51
CA ALA A 123 -0.91 -2.99 -26.92
C ALA A 123 0.08 -1.87 -27.27
N SER A 124 0.25 -0.91 -26.36
CA SER A 124 1.19 0.21 -26.54
C SER A 124 2.64 -0.27 -26.53
N SER A 125 3.03 -1.14 -25.60
CA SER A 125 4.39 -1.69 -25.51
C SER A 125 4.73 -2.57 -26.70
N ALA A 126 3.76 -3.27 -27.28
CA ALA A 126 3.94 -4.05 -28.51
C ALA A 126 4.15 -3.18 -29.76
N ALA A 127 3.57 -1.98 -29.81
CA ALA A 127 3.71 -1.05 -30.94
C ALA A 127 5.01 -0.22 -30.92
N VAL A 128 5.80 -0.29 -29.83
CA VAL A 128 7.07 0.44 -29.68
C VAL A 128 8.14 -0.16 -30.59
N ASP A 129 8.75 0.66 -31.44
CA ASP A 129 9.91 0.29 -32.23
C ASP A 129 11.18 0.22 -31.36
N LEU A 130 11.85 -0.94 -31.32
CA LEU A 130 13.05 -1.12 -30.48
C LEU A 130 14.29 -0.38 -31.01
N SER A 131 14.24 0.12 -32.25
CA SER A 131 15.30 0.95 -32.83
C SER A 131 15.28 2.41 -32.33
N MET A 132 14.28 2.79 -31.54
CA MET A 132 14.12 4.17 -31.08
C MET A 132 15.30 4.70 -30.24
N THR A 133 15.42 6.03 -30.19
CA THR A 133 16.41 6.74 -29.36
C THR A 133 15.93 6.89 -27.92
N HIS A 134 16.86 7.27 -27.03
CA HIS A 134 16.55 7.47 -25.62
C HIS A 134 15.51 8.58 -25.41
N GLU A 135 15.59 9.63 -26.22
CA GLU A 135 14.67 10.78 -26.19
C GLU A 135 13.26 10.36 -26.62
N GLN A 136 13.16 9.53 -27.67
CA GLN A 136 11.89 8.97 -28.12
C GLN A 136 11.27 8.06 -27.06
N PHE A 137 12.09 7.21 -26.43
CA PHE A 137 11.66 6.36 -25.31
C PHE A 137 11.15 7.21 -24.14
N LYS A 138 11.92 8.21 -23.71
CA LYS A 138 11.54 9.13 -22.64
C LYS A 138 10.24 9.89 -22.97
N ALA A 139 10.10 10.38 -24.20
CA ALA A 139 8.88 11.04 -24.65
C ALA A 139 7.67 10.10 -24.62
N HIS A 140 7.87 8.83 -25.01
CA HIS A 140 6.86 7.80 -24.93
C HIS A 140 6.42 7.57 -23.47
N LEU A 141 7.36 7.35 -22.54
CA LEU A 141 7.05 7.16 -21.12
C LEU A 141 6.31 8.37 -20.52
N ASN A 142 6.75 9.60 -20.83
CA ASN A 142 6.10 10.82 -20.37
C ASN A 142 4.64 10.92 -20.81
N ARG A 143 4.33 10.53 -22.06
CA ARG A 143 2.95 10.53 -22.57
C ARG A 143 2.01 9.66 -21.74
N PHE A 144 2.49 8.52 -21.24
CA PHE A 144 1.71 7.61 -20.40
C PHE A 144 1.69 8.02 -18.92
N TYR A 145 2.76 8.67 -18.44
CA TYR A 145 2.86 9.12 -17.05
C TYR A 145 2.02 10.37 -16.74
N PHE A 146 1.89 11.32 -17.68
CA PHE A 146 1.30 12.63 -17.38
C PHE A 146 -0.21 12.76 -17.64
N LYS A 147 -0.83 11.86 -18.42
CA LYS A 147 -2.26 11.99 -18.76
C LYS A 147 -3.19 11.71 -17.58
N ASP A 148 -2.79 10.84 -16.67
CA ASP A 148 -3.47 10.60 -15.41
C ASP A 148 -2.55 11.04 -14.27
N ARG A 149 -2.70 12.28 -13.82
CA ARG A 149 -1.91 12.89 -12.74
C ARG A 149 -1.57 11.85 -11.67
N ALA A 150 -0.28 11.52 -11.53
CA ALA A 150 0.30 11.26 -10.22
C ALA A 150 -0.48 10.25 -9.35
N LYS A 151 -0.89 9.12 -9.92
CA LYS A 151 -1.61 8.06 -9.19
C LYS A 151 -0.83 6.76 -9.27
N LEU A 152 -0.99 5.94 -8.24
CA LEU A 152 -0.46 4.58 -8.16
C LEU A 152 -0.66 3.77 -9.46
N ARG A 153 -1.83 3.88 -10.11
CA ARG A 153 -2.10 3.21 -11.39
C ARG A 153 -1.17 3.65 -12.52
N GLY A 154 -0.77 4.92 -12.55
CA GLY A 154 0.20 5.43 -13.53
C GLY A 154 1.60 4.85 -13.31
N ILE A 155 2.03 4.71 -12.05
CA ILE A 155 3.30 4.04 -11.72
C ILE A 155 3.26 2.57 -12.11
N LEU A 156 2.20 1.85 -11.73
CA LEU A 156 2.03 0.45 -12.13
C LEU A 156 2.06 0.32 -13.65
N GLY A 157 1.37 1.23 -14.34
CA GLY A 157 1.35 1.24 -15.79
C GLY A 157 2.72 1.51 -16.42
N LEU A 158 3.49 2.41 -15.83
CA LEU A 158 4.88 2.69 -16.24
C LEU A 158 5.78 1.48 -16.01
N PHE A 159 5.68 0.83 -14.85
CA PHE A 159 6.46 -0.36 -14.52
C PHE A 159 6.17 -1.48 -15.54
N TYR A 160 4.89 -1.72 -15.85
CA TYR A 160 4.51 -2.67 -16.90
C TYR A 160 4.98 -2.27 -18.30
N LEU A 161 4.88 -0.99 -18.65
CA LEU A 161 5.33 -0.51 -19.96
C LEU A 161 6.83 -0.73 -20.14
N CYS A 162 7.63 -0.32 -19.16
CA CYS A 162 9.07 -0.52 -19.16
C CYS A 162 9.44 -2.01 -19.14
N SER A 163 8.76 -2.83 -18.33
CA SER A 163 9.04 -4.27 -18.27
C SER A 163 8.68 -4.97 -19.57
N ASP A 164 7.53 -4.69 -20.17
CA ASP A 164 7.09 -5.32 -21.42
C ASP A 164 8.05 -4.99 -22.58
N ILE A 165 8.51 -3.74 -22.68
CA ILE A 165 9.50 -3.32 -23.68
C ILE A 165 10.83 -4.03 -23.43
N THR A 166 11.29 -4.06 -22.18
CA THR A 166 12.58 -4.67 -21.81
C THR A 166 12.58 -6.18 -22.04
N ILE A 167 11.48 -6.87 -21.72
CA ILE A 167 11.31 -8.31 -21.97
C ILE A 167 11.25 -8.59 -23.47
N ARG A 168 10.57 -7.74 -24.26
CA ARG A 168 10.56 -7.90 -25.71
C ARG A 168 11.94 -7.66 -26.32
N ALA A 169 12.68 -6.67 -25.81
CA ALA A 169 14.08 -6.44 -26.17
C ALA A 169 14.96 -7.65 -25.85
N LEU A 170 14.76 -8.28 -24.68
CA LEU A 170 15.48 -9.50 -24.29
C LEU A 170 15.24 -10.67 -25.26
N LYS A 171 14.02 -10.79 -25.81
CA LYS A 171 13.72 -11.80 -26.83
C LYS A 171 14.47 -11.58 -28.15
N GLU A 172 14.98 -10.36 -28.40
CA GLU A 172 15.75 -10.02 -29.60
C GLU A 172 17.26 -10.09 -29.37
N SER A 173 17.77 -9.42 -28.32
CA SER A 173 19.18 -9.50 -27.93
C SER A 173 19.44 -9.01 -26.50
N LEU A 174 20.54 -9.49 -25.93
CA LEU A 174 21.00 -9.04 -24.61
C LEU A 174 21.41 -7.54 -24.60
N GLU A 175 21.96 -7.06 -25.71
CA GLU A 175 22.35 -5.65 -25.88
C GLU A 175 21.12 -4.72 -25.83
N LEU A 176 20.03 -5.11 -26.49
CA LEU A 176 18.78 -4.35 -26.44
C LEU A 176 18.16 -4.41 -25.05
N PHE A 177 18.20 -5.56 -24.38
CA PHE A 177 17.78 -5.68 -22.99
C PHE A 177 18.53 -4.70 -22.09
N GLU A 178 19.87 -4.65 -22.14
CA GLU A 178 20.69 -3.73 -21.35
C GLU A 178 20.34 -2.27 -21.63
N LYS A 179 20.20 -1.93 -22.93
CA LYS A 179 19.83 -0.60 -23.38
C LYS A 179 18.50 -0.15 -22.75
N TYR A 180 17.44 -0.97 -22.85
CA TYR A 180 16.12 -0.62 -22.32
C TYR A 180 16.03 -0.70 -20.79
N LEU A 181 16.76 -1.61 -20.16
CA LEU A 181 16.89 -1.66 -18.70
C LEU A 181 17.54 -0.36 -18.19
N MET A 182 18.67 0.05 -18.76
CA MET A 182 19.37 1.27 -18.38
C MET A 182 18.48 2.51 -18.55
N TRP A 183 17.79 2.64 -19.69
CA TRP A 183 16.89 3.77 -19.93
C TRP A 183 15.71 3.80 -18.96
N SER A 184 15.14 2.64 -18.65
CA SER A 184 14.07 2.50 -17.67
C SER A 184 14.54 2.94 -16.27
N LEU A 185 15.69 2.43 -15.83
CA LEU A 185 16.29 2.78 -14.54
C LEU A 185 16.62 4.28 -14.47
N GLN A 186 17.14 4.87 -15.53
CA GLN A 186 17.43 6.31 -15.57
C GLN A 186 16.16 7.15 -15.48
N PHE A 187 15.08 6.74 -16.16
CA PHE A 187 13.80 7.42 -16.08
C PHE A 187 13.18 7.33 -14.69
N ILE A 188 13.24 6.14 -14.06
CA ILE A 188 12.72 5.90 -12.72
C ILE A 188 13.51 6.71 -11.69
N LYS A 189 14.84 6.63 -11.74
CA LYS A 189 15.73 7.40 -10.88
C LYS A 189 15.45 8.90 -10.96
N THR A 190 15.27 9.45 -12.16
CA THR A 190 15.15 10.90 -12.30
C THR A 190 13.71 11.40 -12.14
N SER A 191 12.80 10.91 -12.98
CA SER A 191 11.46 11.51 -13.14
C SER A 191 10.46 10.93 -12.15
N VAL A 192 10.49 9.61 -11.95
CA VAL A 192 9.56 8.93 -11.04
C VAL A 192 9.94 9.24 -9.59
N SER A 193 11.22 9.12 -9.25
CA SER A 193 11.69 9.33 -7.87
C SER A 193 11.46 10.77 -7.41
N LEU A 194 11.62 11.77 -8.29
CA LEU A 194 11.25 13.16 -7.98
C LEU A 194 9.79 13.27 -7.56
N TRP A 195 8.90 12.66 -8.33
CA TRP A 195 7.47 12.67 -8.02
C TRP A 195 7.16 11.89 -6.74
N VAL A 196 7.73 10.70 -6.56
CA VAL A 196 7.52 9.86 -5.37
C VAL A 196 8.01 10.57 -4.11
N HIS A 197 9.16 11.24 -4.20
CA HIS A 197 9.69 12.04 -3.09
C HIS A 197 8.73 13.17 -2.70
N GLN A 198 8.14 13.86 -3.69
CA GLN A 198 7.09 14.86 -3.44
C GLN A 198 5.82 14.27 -2.81
N GLN A 199 5.56 12.98 -2.99
CA GLN A 199 4.47 12.26 -2.31
C GLN A 199 4.86 11.68 -0.95
N GLY A 200 6.08 11.91 -0.45
CA GLY A 200 6.54 11.37 0.84
C GLY A 200 7.18 9.99 0.79
N GLY A 201 7.60 9.52 -0.39
CA GLY A 201 8.34 8.28 -0.58
C GLY A 201 7.50 7.10 -1.08
N TRP A 202 8.18 6.01 -1.46
CA TRP A 202 7.54 4.82 -2.06
C TRP A 202 6.54 4.18 -1.12
N SER A 203 6.84 4.07 0.17
CA SER A 203 5.93 3.49 1.16
C SER A 203 4.59 4.22 1.21
N LEU A 204 4.56 5.55 1.04
CA LEU A 204 3.30 6.30 1.07
C LEU A 204 2.52 6.14 -0.26
N VAL A 205 3.24 6.10 -1.38
CA VAL A 205 2.65 5.85 -2.72
C VAL A 205 2.04 4.45 -2.82
N LEU A 206 2.69 3.47 -2.19
CA LEU A 206 2.31 2.06 -2.20
C LEU A 206 1.40 1.70 -1.02
N LYS A 207 1.25 2.52 0.01
CA LYS A 207 0.19 2.28 1.01
C LYS A 207 -1.17 2.43 0.34
N THR A 208 -2.00 1.39 0.42
CA THR A 208 -3.40 1.50 0.02
C THR A 208 -4.06 2.51 0.97
N PRO A 209 -4.72 3.57 0.48
CA PRO A 209 -5.45 4.45 1.38
C PRO A 209 -6.49 3.58 2.09
N VAL A 210 -6.36 3.47 3.42
CA VAL A 210 -7.36 2.81 4.24
C VAL A 210 -8.69 3.48 3.92
N HIS A 211 -9.62 2.71 3.33
CA HIS A 211 -10.86 3.26 2.82
C HIS A 211 -11.49 4.15 3.91
N PRO A 212 -11.97 5.37 3.60
CA PRO A 212 -12.52 6.26 4.61
C PRO A 212 -13.65 5.60 5.41
N ILE A 213 -14.36 4.64 4.81
CA ILE A 213 -15.37 3.79 5.45
C ILE A 213 -14.76 2.99 6.62
N ILE A 214 -13.60 2.37 6.44
CA ILE A 214 -12.93 1.60 7.51
C ILE A 214 -12.52 2.54 8.65
N LYS A 215 -12.01 3.73 8.34
CA LYS A 215 -11.72 4.75 9.37
C LYS A 215 -12.97 5.17 10.12
N VAL A 216 -14.09 5.40 9.43
CA VAL A 216 -15.38 5.74 10.05
C VAL A 216 -15.90 4.59 10.91
N CYS A 217 -15.81 3.34 10.46
CA CYS A 217 -16.20 2.16 11.23
C CYS A 217 -15.39 2.04 12.53
N LEU A 218 -14.07 2.30 12.48
CA LEU A 218 -13.23 2.30 13.67
C LEU A 218 -13.61 3.41 14.65
N TRP A 219 -13.91 4.62 14.16
CA TRP A 219 -14.40 5.73 15.00
C TRP A 219 -15.75 5.42 15.66
N ILE A 220 -16.68 4.79 14.93
CA ILE A 220 -17.97 4.35 15.46
C ILE A 220 -17.76 3.29 16.55
N ALA A 221 -16.91 2.29 16.30
CA ALA A 221 -16.62 1.24 17.27
C ALA A 221 -16.01 1.81 18.56
N MET A 222 -15.03 2.71 18.44
CA MET A 222 -14.42 3.39 19.60
C MET A 222 -15.43 4.23 20.38
N SER A 223 -16.30 4.96 19.67
CA SER A 223 -17.34 5.78 20.30
C SER A 223 -18.38 4.92 21.03
N ALA A 224 -18.78 3.79 20.45
CA ALA A 224 -19.72 2.85 21.07
C ALA A 224 -19.14 2.21 22.34
N VAL A 225 -17.86 1.83 22.32
CA VAL A 225 -17.16 1.29 23.50
C VAL A 225 -17.06 2.36 24.58
N ALA A 226 -16.67 3.60 24.25
CA ALA A 226 -16.60 4.70 25.20
C ALA A 226 -17.98 5.04 25.81
N LEU A 227 -19.04 5.05 25.00
CA LEU A 227 -20.40 5.26 25.50
C LEU A 227 -20.82 4.13 26.44
N PHE A 228 -20.51 2.87 26.09
CA PHE A 228 -20.81 1.72 26.91
C PHE A 228 -20.09 1.75 28.26
N THR A 229 -18.81 2.13 28.29
CA THR A 229 -18.04 2.26 29.53
C THR A 229 -18.54 3.42 30.39
N LEU A 230 -18.88 4.58 29.79
CA LEU A 230 -19.45 5.72 30.53
C LEU A 230 -20.83 5.39 31.13
N VAL A 231 -21.70 4.70 30.38
CA VAL A 231 -23.00 4.25 30.90
C VAL A 231 -22.81 3.26 32.05
N ARG A 232 -21.85 2.34 31.94
CA ARG A 232 -21.50 1.41 33.02
C ARG A 232 -20.99 2.13 34.28
N LEU A 233 -20.10 3.10 34.12
CA LEU A 233 -19.53 3.86 35.24
C LEU A 233 -20.57 4.76 35.92
N ASN A 234 -21.44 5.41 35.14
CA ASN A 234 -22.50 6.25 35.70
C ASN A 234 -23.54 5.42 36.46
N LYS A 235 -23.88 4.22 35.96
CA LYS A 235 -24.74 3.28 36.68
C LYS A 235 -24.14 2.84 38.02
N TRP A 236 -22.82 2.71 38.10
CA TRP A 236 -22.15 2.30 39.32
C TRP A 236 -22.17 3.40 40.38
N LYS A 237 -21.91 4.67 39.99
CA LYS A 237 -21.93 5.82 40.89
C LYS A 237 -23.32 6.09 41.50
N SER A 238 -24.38 5.85 40.75
CA SER A 238 -25.76 6.00 41.24
C SER A 238 -26.23 4.86 42.17
N SER A 239 -25.44 3.79 42.33
CA SER A 239 -25.76 2.66 43.22
C SER A 239 -25.09 2.76 44.60
N THR A 240 -24.27 3.78 44.82
CA THR A 240 -23.51 4.03 46.06
C THR A 240 -24.02 5.22 46.90
N VAL A 241 -25.19 5.78 46.55
CA VAL A 241 -25.90 6.82 47.30
C VAL A 241 -27.23 6.25 47.76
#